data_AF-W9JLV2-F1
#
_entry.id   AF-W9JLV2-F1
#
_cell.length_a   1.000
_cell.length_b   1.000
_cell.length_c   1.000
_cell.angle_alpha   90.00
_cell.angle_beta   90.00
_cell.angle_gamma   90.00
#
_symmetry.space_group_name_H-M   'P 1'
#
loop_
_entity.id
_entity.type
_entity.pdbx_description
1 polymer ?
#
loop_
_entity_poly.entity_id
_entity_poly.type
_entity_poly.pdbx_seq_one_letter_code
_entity_poly.pdbx_strand_id
1 'polypeptide(L)'
;MHARSPTRRRQLLLTWLNVQVIKTDLAVLFALLHYRTAYTPQSWAAFNSRQFTLGWAAEYFDVGFFAKCFVMYGDRHGSLVDWEAKAAHRADTFGYPRVMLVLEVQAYLLEVLCNVVDKILEGVDPLQPPGAEKWYHLVSHEAFRETGAVGFWSTYTNQAFSHPPMFNCDYLLTLAKSRLYVAGDHLWYLQCDSAYMRRHVKMMFATQIFKKPSEHQRAMMLLQRVILEIQTYCWWPWIEVECMHVGAVQ
;
A
#
# COMPACT_ATOMS: atom_id res chain seq x y z
N MET A 1 17.95 -8.60 -18.44
CA MET A 1 17.04 -8.41 -17.29
C MET A 1 15.59 -8.39 -17.76
N HIS A 2 14.79 -9.41 -17.43
CA HIS A 2 13.35 -9.49 -17.77
C HIS A 2 12.46 -8.45 -17.06
N ALA A 3 13.02 -7.65 -16.14
CA ALA A 3 12.29 -6.68 -15.33
C ALA A 3 11.75 -5.45 -16.09
N ARG A 4 12.24 -5.20 -17.32
CA ARG A 4 11.94 -3.99 -18.10
C ARG A 4 10.84 -4.13 -19.14
N SER A 5 10.14 -5.27 -19.20
CA SER A 5 8.97 -5.36 -20.10
C SER A 5 7.83 -4.47 -19.59
N PRO A 6 6.99 -3.90 -20.49
CA PRO A 6 5.86 -3.07 -20.08
C PRO A 6 4.92 -3.78 -19.09
N THR A 7 4.65 -5.07 -19.32
CA THR A 7 3.84 -5.91 -18.44
C THR A 7 4.45 -6.03 -17.04
N ARG A 8 5.77 -6.28 -16.96
CA ARG A 8 6.44 -6.43 -15.67
C ARG A 8 6.51 -5.11 -14.92
N ARG A 9 6.73 -4.00 -15.62
CA ARG A 9 6.71 -2.65 -15.05
C ARG A 9 5.36 -2.36 -14.39
N ARG A 10 4.25 -2.60 -15.09
CA ARG A 10 2.89 -2.44 -14.54
C ARG A 10 2.64 -3.28 -13.29
N GLN A 11 3.09 -4.54 -13.29
CA GLN A 11 3.00 -5.42 -12.12
C GLN A 11 3.79 -4.90 -10.91
N LEU A 12 4.95 -4.27 -11.14
CA LEU A 12 5.78 -3.70 -10.08
C LEU A 12 5.22 -2.36 -9.57
N LEU A 13 4.50 -1.62 -10.41
CA LEU A 13 3.85 -0.36 -10.06
C LEU A 13 2.55 -0.57 -9.26
N LEU A 14 1.78 -1.60 -9.59
CA LEU A 14 0.48 -1.93 -8.98
C LEU A 14 0.47 -3.38 -8.47
N THR A 15 1.32 -3.69 -7.50
CA THR A 15 1.47 -5.05 -6.94
C THR A 15 0.21 -5.59 -6.29
N TRP A 16 -0.67 -4.72 -5.82
CA TRP A 16 -1.95 -5.04 -5.19
C TRP A 16 -3.09 -5.24 -6.19
N LEU A 17 -2.95 -4.77 -7.45
CA LEU A 17 -4.00 -4.88 -8.45
C LEU A 17 -3.97 -6.29 -9.05
N ASN A 18 -4.82 -7.16 -8.51
CA ASN A 18 -4.89 -8.57 -8.90
C ASN A 18 -6.34 -8.98 -9.22
N VAL A 19 -6.53 -9.55 -10.41
CA VAL A 19 -7.84 -10.04 -10.87
C VAL A 19 -8.44 -11.06 -9.89
N GLN A 20 -7.62 -11.89 -9.23
CA GLN A 20 -8.11 -12.86 -8.26
C GLN A 20 -8.75 -12.20 -7.03
N VAL A 21 -8.18 -11.09 -6.56
CA VAL A 21 -8.74 -10.32 -5.43
C VAL A 21 -10.09 -9.71 -5.85
N ILE A 22 -10.14 -9.10 -7.03
CA ILE A 22 -11.36 -8.49 -7.58
C ILE A 22 -12.47 -9.53 -7.79
N LYS A 23 -12.12 -10.74 -8.25
CA LYS A 23 -13.08 -11.84 -8.45
C LYS A 23 -13.61 -12.43 -7.15
N THR A 24 -12.85 -12.32 -6.05
CA THR A 24 -13.23 -12.93 -4.78
C THR A 24 -14.38 -12.17 -4.12
N ASP A 25 -14.42 -10.85 -4.28
CA ASP A 25 -15.48 -10.01 -3.73
C ASP A 25 -15.73 -8.80 -4.65
N LEU A 26 -16.95 -8.72 -5.22
CA LEU A 26 -17.37 -7.61 -6.08
C LEU A 26 -17.40 -6.27 -5.33
N ALA A 27 -17.58 -6.28 -4.01
CA ALA A 27 -17.51 -5.06 -3.20
C ALA A 27 -16.13 -4.39 -3.31
N VAL A 28 -15.05 -5.16 -3.53
CA VAL A 28 -13.70 -4.62 -3.73
C VAL A 28 -13.59 -3.82 -5.03
N LEU A 29 -14.25 -4.28 -6.10
CA LEU A 29 -14.27 -3.53 -7.37
C LEU A 29 -15.00 -2.20 -7.21
N PHE A 30 -16.19 -2.23 -6.60
CA PHE A 30 -17.00 -1.04 -6.38
C PHE A 30 -16.32 -0.07 -5.41
N ALA A 31 -15.68 -0.57 -4.36
CA ALA A 31 -14.87 0.24 -3.45
C ALA A 31 -13.72 0.91 -4.20
N LEU A 32 -12.99 0.16 -5.03
CA LEU A 32 -11.89 0.72 -5.84
C LEU A 32 -12.38 1.84 -6.76
N LEU A 33 -13.48 1.61 -7.48
CA LEU A 33 -14.09 2.61 -8.36
C LEU A 33 -14.52 3.85 -7.58
N HIS A 34 -15.21 3.66 -6.45
CA HIS A 34 -15.65 4.75 -5.60
C HIS A 34 -14.47 5.58 -5.07
N TYR A 35 -13.52 4.97 -4.38
CA TYR A 35 -12.44 5.70 -3.73
C TYR A 35 -11.44 6.34 -4.71
N ARG A 36 -11.29 5.79 -5.92
CA ARG A 36 -10.44 6.40 -6.96
C ARG A 36 -11.11 7.55 -7.70
N THR A 37 -12.43 7.68 -7.64
CA THR A 37 -13.18 8.79 -8.25
C THR A 37 -13.60 9.86 -7.24
N ALA A 38 -13.86 9.47 -5.99
CA ALA A 38 -14.27 10.38 -4.92
C ALA A 38 -13.13 11.25 -4.38
N TYR A 39 -11.87 10.87 -4.60
CA TYR A 39 -10.69 11.57 -4.09
C TYR A 39 -9.76 12.00 -5.21
N THR A 40 -9.15 13.16 -5.05
CA THR A 40 -8.22 13.71 -6.04
C THR A 40 -6.95 12.87 -6.19
N PRO A 41 -6.27 12.92 -7.34
CA PRO A 41 -5.00 12.21 -7.55
C PRO A 41 -3.92 12.55 -6.50
N GLN A 42 -3.87 13.79 -6.02
CA GLN A 42 -2.92 14.21 -4.99
C GLN A 42 -3.09 13.45 -3.66
N SER A 43 -4.34 13.14 -3.26
CA SER A 43 -4.63 12.38 -2.04
C SER A 43 -4.03 10.97 -2.08
N TRP A 44 -3.77 10.45 -3.28
CA TRP A 44 -3.20 9.13 -3.52
C TRP A 44 -1.69 9.13 -3.78
N ALA A 45 -1.07 10.30 -3.95
CA ALA A 45 0.32 10.39 -4.41
C ALA A 45 1.31 9.70 -3.46
N ALA A 46 1.20 9.95 -2.16
CA ALA A 46 2.04 9.33 -1.14
C ALA A 46 1.83 7.80 -1.07
N PHE A 47 0.58 7.34 -1.13
CA PHE A 47 0.26 5.92 -1.18
C PHE A 47 0.89 5.25 -2.40
N ASN A 48 0.66 5.80 -3.60
CA ASN A 48 1.18 5.25 -4.85
C ASN A 48 2.72 5.18 -4.83
N SER A 49 3.39 6.22 -4.34
CA SER A 49 4.85 6.26 -4.18
C SER A 49 5.39 5.17 -3.25
N ARG A 50 4.65 4.84 -2.19
CA ARG A 50 5.01 3.75 -1.26
C ARG A 50 4.89 2.37 -1.91
N GLN A 51 3.88 2.14 -2.75
CA GLN A 51 3.61 0.81 -3.33
C GLN A 51 4.78 0.26 -4.15
N PHE A 52 5.51 1.12 -4.86
CA PHE A 52 6.65 0.69 -5.68
C PHE A 52 8.01 0.90 -5.01
N THR A 53 8.06 1.20 -3.70
CA THR A 53 9.32 1.52 -3.01
C THR A 53 10.35 0.39 -3.05
N LEU A 54 9.92 -0.87 -2.99
CA LEU A 54 10.84 -2.01 -3.14
C LEU A 54 11.38 -2.13 -4.56
N GLY A 55 10.54 -1.96 -5.58
CA GLY A 55 10.98 -1.96 -6.98
C GLY A 55 11.92 -0.80 -7.29
N TRP A 56 11.69 0.35 -6.65
CA TRP A 56 12.56 1.53 -6.70
C TRP A 56 13.93 1.23 -6.10
N ALA A 57 13.97 0.71 -4.87
CA ALA A 57 15.22 0.38 -4.18
C ALA A 57 16.02 -0.73 -4.89
N ALA A 58 15.34 -1.61 -5.62
CA ALA A 58 15.96 -2.66 -6.42
C ALA A 58 16.33 -2.22 -7.86
N GLU A 59 16.17 -0.94 -8.19
CA GLU A 59 16.50 -0.36 -9.51
C GLU A 59 15.77 -1.04 -10.68
N TYR A 60 14.51 -1.44 -10.46
CA TYR A 60 13.71 -2.10 -11.49
C TYR A 60 13.02 -1.14 -12.45
N PHE A 61 13.03 0.17 -12.15
CA PHE A 61 12.41 1.19 -12.98
C PHE A 61 13.48 1.97 -13.74
N ASP A 62 13.33 2.00 -15.05
CA ASP A 62 14.06 2.94 -15.91
C ASP A 62 13.30 4.27 -15.92
N VAL A 63 13.93 5.33 -15.42
CA VAL A 63 13.37 6.68 -15.26
C VAL A 63 14.47 7.72 -15.42
N GLY A 64 14.18 8.81 -16.14
CA GLY A 64 15.11 9.93 -16.29
C GLY A 64 15.30 10.68 -14.97
N PHE A 65 16.47 11.30 -14.79
CA PHE A 65 16.77 12.17 -13.66
C PHE A 65 16.60 13.64 -14.02
N PHE A 66 16.00 14.40 -13.10
CA PHE A 66 15.96 15.85 -13.13
C PHE A 66 16.07 16.37 -11.69
N ALA A 67 16.89 17.40 -11.47
CA ALA A 67 17.30 17.84 -10.14
C ALA A 67 16.17 18.52 -9.33
N LYS A 68 15.15 19.04 -10.02
CA LYS A 68 14.00 19.68 -9.36
C LYS A 68 12.98 18.64 -8.91
N CYS A 69 12.16 19.07 -7.95
CA CYS A 69 11.05 18.31 -7.42
C CYS A 69 9.71 18.89 -7.89
N PHE A 70 8.65 18.10 -7.76
CA PHE A 70 7.29 18.56 -7.99
C PHE A 70 6.52 18.49 -6.68
N VAL A 71 5.67 19.49 -6.45
CA VAL A 71 4.68 19.47 -5.38
C VAL A 71 3.61 18.44 -5.73
N MET A 72 3.38 17.48 -4.85
CA MET A 72 2.45 16.36 -5.04
C MET A 72 1.30 16.36 -4.02
N TYR A 73 1.24 17.39 -3.16
CA TYR A 73 0.17 17.60 -2.20
C TYR A 73 -0.05 19.10 -1.92
N GLY A 74 -1.32 19.51 -1.81
CA GLY A 74 -1.72 20.88 -1.46
C GLY A 74 -1.92 21.80 -2.65
N ASP A 75 -2.15 23.09 -2.37
CA ASP A 75 -2.63 24.08 -3.36
C ASP A 75 -1.69 24.29 -4.56
N ARG A 76 -0.40 23.98 -4.39
CA ARG A 76 0.61 24.11 -5.45
C ARG A 76 0.85 22.81 -6.21
N HIS A 77 -0.03 21.82 -6.09
CA HIS A 77 0.11 20.52 -6.77
C HIS A 77 0.50 20.68 -8.25
N GLY A 78 1.54 19.96 -8.68
CA GLY A 78 2.11 20.03 -10.03
C GLY A 78 3.19 21.12 -10.22
N SER A 79 3.37 22.02 -9.25
CA SER A 79 4.40 23.07 -9.35
C SER A 79 5.82 22.51 -9.22
N LEU A 80 6.74 23.09 -9.98
CA LEU A 80 8.17 22.77 -9.92
C LEU A 80 8.86 23.54 -8.80
N VAL A 81 9.64 22.86 -7.97
CA VAL A 81 10.34 23.44 -6.82
C VAL A 81 11.75 22.87 -6.67
N ASP A 82 12.61 23.57 -5.94
CA ASP A 82 13.89 23.03 -5.49
C ASP A 82 13.69 21.92 -4.45
N TRP A 83 14.68 21.02 -4.35
CA TRP A 83 14.64 19.94 -3.36
C TRP A 83 14.77 20.52 -1.95
N GLU A 84 13.87 20.10 -1.07
CA GLU A 84 13.87 20.45 0.34
C GLU A 84 13.57 19.21 1.17
N ALA A 85 14.44 18.91 2.14
CA ALA A 85 14.42 17.65 2.86
C ALA A 85 13.11 17.41 3.63
N LYS A 86 12.59 18.43 4.32
CA LYS A 86 11.39 18.29 5.15
C LYS A 86 10.14 18.08 4.30
N ALA A 87 9.99 18.80 3.19
CA ALA A 87 8.91 18.64 2.24
C ALA A 87 8.94 17.25 1.58
N ALA A 88 10.14 16.74 1.25
CA ALA A 88 10.30 15.39 0.75
C ALA A 88 9.91 14.33 1.79
N HIS A 89 10.32 14.49 3.06
CA HIS A 89 9.99 13.57 4.14
C HIS A 89 8.49 13.57 4.50
N ARG A 90 7.82 14.72 4.41
CA ARG A 90 6.36 14.81 4.56
C ARG A 90 5.57 14.29 3.35
N ALA A 91 6.26 13.96 2.26
CA ALA A 91 5.67 13.61 0.97
C ALA A 91 4.88 14.74 0.29
N ASP A 92 5.16 16.00 0.65
CA ASP A 92 4.60 17.19 -0.02
C ASP A 92 5.19 17.36 -1.41
N THR A 93 6.46 16.97 -1.58
CA THR A 93 7.21 17.07 -2.83
C THR A 93 7.90 15.75 -3.17
N PHE A 94 7.91 15.38 -4.44
CA PHE A 94 8.70 14.24 -4.93
C PHE A 94 9.72 14.67 -5.97
N GLY A 95 10.89 14.04 -5.95
CA GLY A 95 11.86 14.17 -7.04
C GLY A 95 11.27 13.64 -8.35
N TYR A 96 11.66 14.26 -9.47
CA TYR A 96 11.13 13.96 -10.80
C TYR A 96 10.99 12.46 -11.13
N PRO A 97 12.00 11.59 -10.90
CA PRO A 97 11.87 10.17 -11.19
C PRO A 97 10.66 9.50 -10.51
N ARG A 98 10.41 9.84 -9.23
CA ARG A 98 9.29 9.29 -8.46
C ARG A 98 7.95 9.87 -8.93
N VAL A 99 7.93 11.15 -9.29
CA VAL A 99 6.72 11.81 -9.83
C VAL A 99 6.25 11.08 -11.09
N MET A 100 7.17 10.80 -12.03
CA MET A 100 6.83 10.09 -13.26
C MET A 100 6.21 8.72 -12.99
N LEU A 101 6.73 7.97 -12.01
CA LEU A 101 6.15 6.68 -11.62
C LEU A 101 4.77 6.83 -10.96
N VAL A 102 4.57 7.85 -10.12
CA VAL A 102 3.25 8.13 -9.52
C VAL A 102 2.23 8.47 -10.59
N LEU A 103 2.58 9.33 -11.54
CA LEU A 103 1.71 9.71 -12.66
C LEU A 103 1.40 8.50 -13.55
N GLU A 104 2.40 7.66 -13.85
CA GLU A 104 2.23 6.43 -14.61
C GLU A 104 1.26 5.46 -13.91
N VAL A 105 1.41 5.27 -12.58
CA VAL A 105 0.51 4.46 -11.75
C VAL A 105 -0.92 4.98 -11.84
N GLN A 106 -1.11 6.29 -11.67
CA GLN A 106 -2.43 6.91 -11.64
C GLN A 106 -3.11 6.83 -13.01
N ALA A 107 -2.39 7.16 -14.08
CA ALA A 107 -2.90 7.09 -15.44
C ALA A 107 -3.28 5.65 -15.82
N TYR A 108 -2.39 4.69 -15.56
CA TYR A 108 -2.66 3.29 -15.89
C TYR A 108 -3.84 2.72 -15.08
N LEU A 109 -3.92 3.02 -13.79
CA LEU A 109 -5.05 2.57 -12.98
C LEU A 109 -6.37 3.17 -13.48
N LEU A 110 -6.40 4.46 -13.79
CA LEU A 110 -7.60 5.13 -14.30
C LEU A 110 -8.03 4.55 -15.66
N GLU A 111 -7.08 4.31 -16.56
CA GLU A 111 -7.34 3.65 -17.85
C GLU A 111 -7.98 2.27 -17.67
N VAL A 112 -7.46 1.45 -16.75
CA VAL A 112 -8.05 0.14 -16.42
C VAL A 112 -9.47 0.29 -15.89
N LEU A 113 -9.71 1.22 -14.97
CA LEU A 113 -11.02 1.45 -14.37
C LEU A 113 -12.04 1.95 -15.39
N CYS A 114 -11.65 2.88 -16.28
CA CYS A 114 -12.51 3.34 -17.38
C CYS A 114 -12.90 2.16 -18.29
N ASN A 115 -11.93 1.36 -18.73
CA ASN A 115 -12.20 0.18 -19.55
C ASN A 115 -13.16 -0.82 -18.87
N VAL A 116 -13.05 -1.00 -17.55
CA VAL A 116 -13.97 -1.86 -16.79
C VAL A 116 -15.37 -1.26 -16.77
N VAL A 117 -15.50 0.04 -16.52
CA VAL A 117 -16.80 0.73 -16.52
C VAL A 117 -17.44 0.70 -17.90
N ASP A 118 -16.69 0.97 -18.97
CA ASP A 118 -17.18 0.90 -20.35
C ASP A 118 -17.75 -0.49 -20.68
N LYS A 119 -17.11 -1.54 -20.16
CA LYS A 119 -17.58 -2.93 -20.30
C LYS A 119 -18.80 -3.25 -19.45
N ILE A 120 -18.91 -2.68 -18.26
CA ILE A 120 -20.10 -2.85 -17.40
C ILE A 120 -21.30 -2.11 -18.01
N LEU A 121 -21.07 -0.96 -18.63
CA LEU A 121 -22.11 -0.12 -19.24
C LEU A 121 -22.41 -0.47 -20.71
N GLU A 122 -21.75 -1.50 -21.26
CA GLU A 122 -21.96 -1.94 -22.64
C GLU A 122 -23.44 -2.36 -22.84
N GLY A 123 -24.15 -1.62 -23.69
CA GLY A 123 -25.57 -1.85 -23.98
C GLY A 123 -26.56 -1.14 -23.06
N VAL A 124 -26.10 -0.34 -22.10
CA VAL A 124 -26.96 0.53 -21.29
C VAL A 124 -27.37 1.75 -22.10
N ASP A 125 -28.67 2.06 -22.12
CA ASP A 125 -29.21 3.24 -22.79
C ASP A 125 -28.85 4.53 -22.01
N PRO A 126 -28.08 5.46 -22.59
CA PRO A 126 -27.71 6.72 -21.94
C PRO A 126 -28.90 7.65 -21.66
N LEU A 127 -30.05 7.40 -22.29
CA LEU A 127 -31.28 8.19 -22.11
C LEU A 127 -32.10 7.74 -20.90
N GLN A 128 -31.78 6.59 -20.31
CA GLN A 128 -32.42 6.17 -19.07
C GLN A 128 -31.98 7.06 -17.90
N PRO A 129 -32.90 7.40 -16.97
CA PRO A 129 -32.55 8.19 -15.81
C PRO A 129 -31.45 7.50 -14.98
N PRO A 130 -30.44 8.24 -14.48
CA PRO A 130 -29.36 7.66 -13.70
C PRO A 130 -29.88 6.97 -12.43
N GLY A 131 -29.79 5.63 -12.39
CA GLY A 131 -30.14 4.83 -11.23
C GLY A 131 -29.00 4.76 -10.21
N ALA A 132 -28.76 5.82 -9.45
CA ALA A 132 -27.66 5.89 -8.49
C ALA A 132 -28.04 5.54 -7.04
N GLU A 133 -29.32 5.32 -6.74
CA GLU A 133 -29.78 5.07 -5.36
C GLU A 133 -29.09 3.87 -4.70
N LYS A 134 -28.97 2.75 -5.41
CA LYS A 134 -28.27 1.56 -4.90
C LYS A 134 -26.78 1.82 -4.69
N TRP A 135 -26.15 2.64 -5.52
CA TRP A 135 -24.77 3.07 -5.35
C TRP A 135 -24.63 3.94 -4.11
N TYR A 136 -25.48 4.94 -3.92
CA TYR A 136 -25.49 5.78 -2.73
C TYR A 136 -25.76 4.97 -1.46
N HIS A 137 -26.66 3.96 -1.52
CA HIS A 137 -26.87 3.04 -0.40
C HIS A 137 -25.60 2.24 -0.09
N LEU A 138 -24.91 1.70 -1.10
CA LEU A 138 -23.65 0.96 -0.91
C LEU A 138 -22.51 1.84 -0.36
N VAL A 139 -22.46 3.12 -0.76
CA VAL A 139 -21.45 4.09 -0.32
C VAL A 139 -21.74 4.64 1.08
N SER A 140 -23.01 4.91 1.39
CA SER A 140 -23.45 5.48 2.68
C SER A 140 -23.52 4.43 3.80
N HIS A 141 -23.71 3.16 3.46
CA HIS A 141 -23.67 2.06 4.41
C HIS A 141 -22.26 1.48 4.56
N GLU A 142 -22.06 0.75 5.65
CA GLU A 142 -20.91 -0.11 5.92
C GLU A 142 -20.76 -1.27 4.92
N ALA A 143 -21.43 -1.26 3.76
CA ALA A 143 -21.34 -2.30 2.74
C ALA A 143 -19.92 -2.46 2.15
N PHE A 144 -19.09 -1.41 2.22
CA PHE A 144 -17.64 -1.48 1.93
C PHE A 144 -16.77 -1.81 3.17
N ARG A 145 -17.38 -2.04 4.33
CA ARG A 145 -16.72 -2.37 5.62
C ARG A 145 -17.08 -3.76 6.15
N GLU A 146 -18.25 -4.30 5.79
CA GLU A 146 -18.86 -5.51 6.41
C GLU A 146 -19.03 -6.71 5.48
N THR A 147 -18.14 -6.95 4.50
CA THR A 147 -18.06 -8.30 3.93
C THR A 147 -17.11 -9.11 4.82
N GLY A 148 -17.64 -10.14 5.50
CA GLY A 148 -17.04 -10.91 6.60
C GLY A 148 -15.68 -11.59 6.36
N ALA A 149 -14.93 -11.19 5.34
CA ALA A 149 -13.54 -11.53 5.14
C ALA A 149 -12.63 -10.43 5.73
N VAL A 150 -12.41 -10.50 7.04
CA VAL A 150 -11.59 -9.60 7.88
C VAL A 150 -10.21 -9.26 7.28
N GLY A 151 -9.68 -10.11 6.39
CA GLY A 151 -8.41 -9.88 5.70
C GLY A 151 -8.41 -8.80 4.61
N PHE A 152 -9.57 -8.49 3.99
CA PHE A 152 -9.66 -7.60 2.82
C PHE A 152 -9.82 -6.12 3.13
N TRP A 153 -10.05 -5.75 4.39
CA TRP A 153 -10.50 -4.39 4.74
C TRP A 153 -9.69 -3.68 5.81
N SER A 154 -8.62 -4.32 6.30
CA SER A 154 -7.68 -3.56 7.12
C SER A 154 -7.10 -2.44 6.26
N THR A 155 -7.28 -1.20 6.72
CA THR A 155 -6.59 0.01 6.20
C THR A 155 -5.07 -0.10 6.33
N TYR A 156 -4.54 -1.21 6.82
CA TYR A 156 -3.13 -1.56 6.78
C TYR A 156 -2.80 -2.55 5.65
N THR A 157 -3.64 -3.56 5.37
CA THR A 157 -3.36 -4.59 4.35
C THR A 157 -3.96 -4.28 2.98
N ASN A 158 -5.02 -3.47 2.90
CA ASN A 158 -5.79 -3.24 1.68
C ASN A 158 -6.13 -1.76 1.44
N GLN A 159 -5.16 -0.89 1.73
CA GLN A 159 -5.24 0.57 1.54
C GLN A 159 -5.65 1.01 0.13
N ALA A 160 -5.42 0.18 -0.88
CA ALA A 160 -5.80 0.49 -2.25
C ALA A 160 -7.32 0.53 -2.49
N PHE A 161 -8.10 -0.11 -1.60
CA PHE A 161 -9.54 -0.31 -1.73
C PHE A 161 -10.34 0.43 -0.63
N SER A 162 -9.68 1.30 0.15
CA SER A 162 -10.30 2.16 1.15
C SER A 162 -10.17 3.64 0.74
N HIS A 163 -10.63 4.55 1.59
CA HIS A 163 -10.26 5.96 1.48
C HIS A 163 -8.72 6.12 1.50
N PRO A 164 -8.17 7.20 0.91
CA PRO A 164 -6.74 7.44 0.90
C PRO A 164 -6.16 7.45 2.33
N PRO A 165 -4.95 6.92 2.56
CA PRO A 165 -4.35 6.94 3.89
C PRO A 165 -4.19 8.37 4.39
N MET A 166 -4.83 8.69 5.52
CA MET A 166 -4.70 9.97 6.20
C MET A 166 -3.84 9.81 7.46
N PHE A 167 -3.12 10.87 7.80
CA PHE A 167 -2.40 10.93 9.06
C PHE A 167 -3.40 11.12 10.22
N ASN A 168 -3.33 10.24 11.21
CA ASN A 168 -4.18 10.29 12.41
C ASN A 168 -3.39 9.69 13.58
N CYS A 169 -3.01 10.54 14.55
CA CYS A 169 -2.21 10.14 15.70
C CYS A 169 -2.90 9.07 16.57
N ASP A 170 -4.19 9.21 16.85
CA ASP A 170 -4.94 8.28 17.71
C ASP A 170 -5.04 6.88 17.09
N TYR A 171 -5.28 6.83 15.79
CA TYR A 171 -5.28 5.59 15.03
C TYR A 171 -3.89 4.95 15.01
N LEU A 172 -2.83 5.73 14.75
CA LEU A 172 -1.46 5.23 14.74
C LEU A 172 -1.01 4.75 16.12
N LEU A 173 -1.44 5.42 17.19
CA LEU A 173 -1.17 5.02 18.57
C LEU A 173 -1.85 3.68 18.90
N THR A 174 -3.12 3.55 18.54
CA THR A 174 -3.87 2.30 18.71
C THR A 174 -3.21 1.16 17.93
N LEU A 175 -2.84 1.42 16.68
CA LEU A 175 -2.14 0.47 15.83
C LEU A 175 -0.78 0.06 16.42
N ALA A 176 0.02 1.03 16.89
CA ALA A 176 1.33 0.76 17.48
C ALA A 176 1.20 -0.13 18.71
N LYS A 177 0.24 0.15 19.60
CA LYS A 177 -0.06 -0.70 20.77
C LYS A 177 -0.47 -2.10 20.36
N SER A 178 -1.43 -2.25 19.44
CA SER A 178 -1.85 -3.58 18.96
C SER A 178 -0.69 -4.35 18.34
N ARG A 179 0.18 -3.69 17.58
CA ARG A 179 1.36 -4.32 16.95
C ARG A 179 2.44 -4.68 17.96
N LEU A 180 2.63 -3.87 19.00
CA LEU A 180 3.52 -4.19 20.11
C LEU A 180 3.09 -5.47 20.81
N TYR A 181 1.81 -5.60 21.16
CA TYR A 181 1.28 -6.83 21.77
C TYR A 181 1.47 -8.04 20.86
N VAL A 182 1.10 -7.94 19.58
CA VAL A 182 1.27 -9.04 18.62
C VAL A 182 2.74 -9.42 18.44
N ALA A 183 3.65 -8.45 18.36
CA ALA A 183 5.08 -8.71 18.25
C ALA A 183 5.65 -9.34 19.53
N GLY A 184 5.16 -8.92 20.70
CA GLY A 184 5.52 -9.50 21.99
C GLY A 184 5.09 -10.96 22.10
N ASP A 185 3.82 -11.25 21.81
CA ASP A 185 3.30 -12.62 21.76
C ASP A 185 4.08 -13.47 20.75
N HIS A 186 4.35 -12.91 19.57
CA HIS A 186 5.13 -13.60 18.54
C HIS A 186 6.52 -14.00 19.04
N LEU A 187 7.27 -13.07 19.64
CA LEU A 187 8.59 -13.35 20.19
C LEU A 187 8.55 -14.35 21.35
N TRP A 188 7.55 -14.22 22.23
CA TRP A 188 7.35 -15.16 23.32
C TRP A 188 7.14 -16.58 22.77
N TYR A 189 6.25 -16.77 21.80
CA TYR A 189 6.02 -18.08 21.20
C TYR A 189 7.23 -18.60 20.43
N LEU A 190 7.99 -17.75 19.75
CA LEU A 190 9.24 -18.15 19.08
C LEU A 190 10.27 -18.71 20.07
N GLN A 191 10.31 -18.19 21.30
CA GLN A 191 11.27 -18.60 22.33
C GLN A 191 10.77 -19.78 23.17
N CYS A 192 9.48 -19.79 23.49
CA CYS A 192 8.90 -20.71 24.48
C CYS A 192 8.16 -21.91 23.86
N ASP A 193 7.78 -21.86 22.58
CA ASP A 193 7.06 -22.95 21.90
C ASP A 193 7.86 -23.48 20.69
N SER A 194 8.47 -24.64 20.87
CA SER A 194 9.23 -25.31 19.81
C SER A 194 8.38 -25.71 18.59
N ALA A 195 7.09 -26.01 18.76
CA ALA A 195 6.19 -26.32 17.65
C ALA A 195 5.88 -25.06 16.84
N TYR A 196 5.63 -23.94 17.53
CA TYR A 196 5.45 -22.64 16.90
C TYR A 196 6.69 -22.21 16.11
N MET A 197 7.88 -22.26 16.72
CA MET A 197 9.15 -21.91 16.07
C MET A 197 9.40 -22.76 14.81
N ARG A 198 9.22 -24.09 14.90
CA ARG A 198 9.35 -24.98 13.74
C ARG A 198 8.37 -24.63 12.63
N ARG A 199 7.11 -24.33 12.97
CA ARG A 199 6.10 -23.91 12.00
C ARG A 199 6.50 -22.60 11.32
N HIS A 200 6.94 -21.61 12.09
CA HIS A 200 7.38 -20.31 11.57
C HIS A 200 8.56 -20.47 10.59
N VAL A 201 9.59 -21.22 10.99
CA VAL A 201 10.74 -21.53 10.11
C VAL A 201 10.29 -22.26 8.84
N LYS A 202 9.44 -23.29 8.96
CA LYS A 202 8.91 -24.02 7.81
C LYS A 202 8.17 -23.10 6.83
N MET A 203 7.37 -22.16 7.32
CA MET A 203 6.68 -21.18 6.48
C MET A 203 7.66 -20.27 5.74
N MET A 204 8.75 -19.83 6.39
CA MET A 204 9.79 -19.04 5.73
C MET A 204 10.45 -19.79 4.57
N PHE A 205 10.84 -21.05 4.81
CA PHE A 205 11.45 -21.91 3.78
C PHE A 205 10.50 -22.26 2.63
N ALA A 206 9.18 -22.21 2.85
CA ALA A 206 8.20 -22.39 1.79
C ALA A 206 8.18 -21.23 0.77
N THR A 207 8.65 -20.04 1.17
CA THR A 207 8.71 -18.87 0.27
C THR A 207 9.75 -19.06 -0.84
N GLN A 208 9.53 -18.44 -1.99
CA GLN A 208 10.45 -18.53 -3.13
C GLN A 208 11.82 -17.92 -2.84
N ILE A 209 11.89 -17.01 -1.85
CA ILE A 209 13.09 -16.28 -1.44
C ILE A 209 14.16 -17.24 -0.89
N PHE A 210 13.75 -18.30 -0.20
CA PHE A 210 14.67 -19.27 0.42
C PHE A 210 15.01 -20.48 -0.48
N LYS A 211 14.47 -20.58 -1.70
CA LYS A 211 14.66 -21.77 -2.57
C LYS A 211 15.93 -21.75 -3.41
N LYS A 212 16.40 -20.56 -3.79
CA LYS A 212 17.56 -20.36 -4.69
C LYS A 212 18.90 -20.16 -3.97
N PRO A 213 18.99 -19.52 -2.80
CA PRO A 213 20.27 -19.23 -2.16
C PRO A 213 21.01 -20.49 -1.68
N SER A 214 22.33 -20.40 -1.54
CA SER A 214 23.16 -21.46 -0.96
C SER A 214 22.76 -21.75 0.49
N GLU A 215 23.20 -22.88 1.05
CA GLU A 215 22.94 -23.20 2.46
C GLU A 215 23.43 -22.12 3.43
N HIS A 216 24.67 -21.64 3.25
CA HIS A 216 25.22 -20.55 4.05
C HIS A 216 24.38 -19.27 3.93
N GLN A 217 23.96 -18.91 2.72
CA GLN A 217 23.11 -17.74 2.50
C GLN A 217 21.74 -17.91 3.17
N ARG A 218 21.13 -19.09 3.09
CA ARG A 218 19.85 -19.39 3.76
C ARG A 218 19.97 -19.26 5.27
N ALA A 219 21.06 -19.73 5.86
CA ALA A 219 21.33 -19.57 7.29
C ALA A 219 21.46 -18.09 7.69
N MET A 220 22.19 -17.29 6.91
CA MET A 220 22.32 -15.85 7.14
C MET A 220 20.97 -15.11 7.00
N MET A 221 20.17 -15.45 6.00
CA MET A 221 18.84 -14.88 5.79
C MET A 221 17.88 -15.24 6.92
N LEU A 222 17.96 -16.47 7.44
CA LEU A 222 17.18 -16.89 8.60
C LEU A 222 17.58 -16.10 9.85
N LEU A 223 18.87 -15.96 10.11
CA LEU A 223 19.38 -15.16 11.23
C LEU A 223 18.92 -13.70 11.13
N GLN A 224 19.09 -13.08 9.96
CA GLN A 224 18.61 -11.71 9.71
C GLN A 224 17.11 -11.57 9.95
N ARG A 225 16.33 -12.59 9.57
CA ARG A 225 14.89 -12.56 9.79
C ARG A 225 14.52 -12.63 11.26
N VAL A 226 15.16 -13.51 12.04
CA VAL A 226 14.96 -13.56 13.50
C VAL A 226 15.36 -12.24 14.16
N ILE A 227 16.48 -11.64 13.74
CA ILE A 227 16.91 -10.31 14.22
C ILE A 227 15.84 -9.25 13.90
N LEU A 228 15.26 -9.30 12.70
CA LEU A 228 14.21 -8.36 12.29
C LEU A 228 12.94 -8.49 13.14
N GLU A 229 12.54 -9.70 13.55
CA GLU A 229 11.40 -9.89 14.45
C GLU A 229 11.66 -9.23 15.82
N ILE A 230 12.89 -9.34 16.35
CA ILE A 230 13.31 -8.68 17.59
C ILE A 230 13.31 -7.16 17.43
N GLN A 231 13.92 -6.67 16.35
CA GLN A 231 13.95 -5.24 16.04
C GLN A 231 12.54 -4.65 15.88
N THR A 232 11.63 -5.40 15.27
CA THR A 232 10.23 -4.99 15.09
C THR A 232 9.55 -4.78 16.44
N TYR A 233 9.73 -5.71 17.39
CA TYR A 233 9.21 -5.52 18.75
C TYR A 233 9.79 -4.28 19.42
N CYS A 234 11.11 -4.08 19.33
CA CYS A 234 11.77 -2.90 19.91
C CYS A 234 11.36 -1.58 19.23
N TRP A 235 10.89 -1.62 17.98
CA TRP A 235 10.53 -0.43 17.21
C TRP A 235 9.15 0.13 17.57
N TRP A 236 8.17 -0.73 17.87
CA TRP A 236 6.80 -0.27 18.16
C TRP A 236 6.66 0.67 19.37
N PRO A 237 7.41 0.49 20.48
CA PRO A 237 7.42 1.45 21.59
C PRO A 237 7.90 2.85 21.17
N TRP A 238 8.90 2.93 20.28
CA TRP A 238 9.36 4.22 19.76
C TRP A 238 8.25 4.92 18.96
N ILE A 239 7.53 4.18 18.12
CA ILE A 239 6.39 4.73 17.37
C ILE A 239 5.29 5.21 18.31
N GLU A 240 5.02 4.49 19.40
CA GLU A 240 4.07 4.91 20.43
C GLU A 240 4.46 6.27 21.03
N VAL A 241 5.73 6.41 21.47
CA VAL A 241 6.27 7.64 22.03
C VAL A 241 6.18 8.80 21.05
N GLU A 242 6.59 8.59 19.79
CA GLU A 242 6.52 9.62 18.76
C GLU A 242 5.08 10.04 18.43
N CYS A 243 4.13 9.10 18.38
CA CYS A 243 2.72 9.44 18.15
C CYS A 243 2.15 10.28 19.30
N MET A 244 2.49 9.95 20.55
CA MET A 244 2.09 10.75 21.72
C MET A 244 2.72 12.15 21.69
N HIS A 245 4.00 12.25 21.31
CA HIS A 245 4.68 13.53 21.21
C HIS A 245 4.04 14.42 20.13
N VAL A 246 3.83 13.89 18.92
CA VAL A 246 3.21 14.65 17.82
C VAL A 246 1.76 15.05 18.18
N GLY A 247 0.99 14.16 18.80
CA GLY A 247 -0.37 14.46 19.25
C GLY A 247 -0.44 15.55 20.33
N ALA A 248 0.60 15.73 21.15
CA ALA A 248 0.65 16.77 22.18
C ALA A 248 1.06 18.16 21.64
N VAL A 249 1.61 18.22 20.43
CA VAL A 249 2.13 19.46 19.80
C VAL A 249 1.19 19.99 18.69
N GLN A 250 0.15 19.22 18.33
CA GLN A 250 -0.93 19.62 17.41
C GLN A 250 -2.08 20.29 18.16
#